data_AF-A0A6M3HIB1-F1
#
_entry.id   AF-A0A6M3HIB1-F1
#
_cell.length_a   1.000
_cell.length_b   1.000
_cell.length_c   1.000
_cell.angle_alpha   90.00
_cell.angle_beta   90.00
_cell.angle_gamma   90.00
#
_symmetry.space_group_name_H-M   'P 1'
#
loop_
_entity.id
_entity.type
_entity.pdbx_description
1 polymer ?
#
loop_
_entity_poly.entity_id
_entity_poly.type
_entity_poly.pdbx_seq_one_letter_code
_entity_poly.pdbx_strand_id
1 'polypeptide(L)'
;MKRGRGSWQIEFNYKVMPFLVGLTSQFTTYSLYDCGQLNSVRVIRLYESLCQFRSTGVWITTHDWLCERFMLPASQKNNIAEMKRTFLEPALKKINEKTPLKVTYTTEEDGRLLFNFLDKKQ
;
A
#
# COMPACT_ATOMS: atom_id res chain seq x y z
N MET A 1 14.12 -16.52 -35.92
CA MET A 1 14.18 -15.86 -34.59
C MET A 1 14.10 -16.92 -33.50
N LYS A 2 15.17 -17.16 -32.74
CA LYS A 2 15.18 -18.13 -31.64
C LYS A 2 14.45 -17.55 -30.42
N ARG A 3 13.39 -18.23 -29.97
CA ARG A 3 12.69 -17.98 -28.69
C ARG A 3 13.56 -18.48 -27.53
N GLY A 4 13.72 -17.70 -26.45
CA GLY A 4 14.18 -18.21 -25.14
C GLY A 4 15.48 -17.65 -24.53
N ARG A 5 15.68 -16.32 -24.47
CA ARG A 5 16.79 -15.72 -23.68
C ARG A 5 16.39 -15.26 -22.27
N GLY A 6 15.13 -15.45 -21.86
CA GLY A 6 14.62 -14.95 -20.57
C GLY A 6 14.56 -13.41 -20.45
N SER A 7 14.89 -12.69 -21.52
CA SER A 7 14.83 -11.23 -21.59
C SER A 7 13.51 -10.77 -22.19
N TRP A 8 12.89 -9.78 -21.55
CA TRP A 8 11.67 -9.13 -22.04
C TRP A 8 11.98 -7.66 -22.30
N GLN A 9 11.50 -7.15 -23.43
CA GLN A 9 11.50 -5.72 -23.74
C GLN A 9 10.08 -5.20 -23.55
N ILE A 10 9.94 -4.16 -22.73
CA ILE A 10 8.66 -3.54 -22.40
C ILE A 10 8.78 -2.05 -22.70
N GLU A 11 7.81 -1.50 -23.41
CA GLU A 11 7.73 -0.07 -23.72
C GLU A 11 6.55 0.54 -22.96
N PHE A 12 6.82 1.63 -22.24
CA PHE A 12 5.79 2.38 -21.53
C PHE A 12 5.15 3.42 -22.43
N ASN A 13 3.85 3.68 -22.21
CA ASN A 13 3.15 4.75 -22.89
C ASN A 13 3.79 6.11 -22.52
N TYR A 14 4.10 6.94 -23.52
CA TYR A 14 4.72 8.25 -23.33
C TYR A 14 3.95 9.14 -22.35
N LYS A 15 2.62 9.01 -22.28
CA LYS A 15 1.76 9.76 -21.35
C LYS A 15 2.03 9.44 -19.87
N VAL A 16 2.65 8.29 -19.58
CA VAL A 16 2.96 7.85 -18.22
C VAL A 16 4.35 8.36 -17.77
N MET A 17 5.23 8.73 -18.70
CA MET A 17 6.60 9.16 -18.39
C MET A 17 6.68 10.28 -17.34
N PRO A 18 5.85 11.34 -17.37
CA PRO A 18 5.93 12.42 -16.37
C PRO A 18 5.70 11.95 -14.93
N PHE A 19 5.05 10.80 -14.73
CA PHE A 19 4.79 10.22 -13.42
C PHE A 19 5.88 9.24 -12.95
N LEU A 20 6.84 8.91 -13.82
CA LEU A 20 7.91 7.95 -13.55
C LEU A 20 9.29 8.59 -13.50
N VAL A 21 9.51 9.70 -14.21
CA VAL A 21 10.82 10.37 -14.31
C VAL A 21 10.77 11.81 -13.79
N GLY A 22 11.91 12.33 -13.33
CA GLY A 22 12.00 13.71 -12.85
C GLY A 22 11.23 14.00 -11.56
N LEU A 23 11.00 12.96 -10.74
CA LEU A 23 10.28 13.07 -9.47
C LEU A 23 11.13 13.85 -8.45
N THR A 24 10.89 15.16 -8.34
CA THR A 24 11.57 16.04 -7.37
C THR A 24 10.76 16.24 -6.09
N SER A 25 9.43 16.12 -6.18
CA SER A 25 8.49 16.34 -5.07
C SER A 25 7.27 15.43 -5.22
N GLN A 26 6.54 15.20 -4.12
CA GLN A 26 5.29 14.41 -4.11
C GLN A 26 5.45 12.97 -4.62
N PHE A 27 6.52 12.29 -4.21
CA PHE A 27 6.76 10.88 -4.50
C PHE A 27 6.80 10.06 -3.22
N THR A 28 6.59 8.76 -3.36
CA THR A 28 6.69 7.81 -2.26
C THR A 28 7.92 6.94 -2.45
N THR A 29 8.78 6.89 -1.45
CA THR A 29 9.93 5.98 -1.43
C THR A 29 9.68 4.81 -0.51
N TYR A 30 9.99 3.60 -0.98
CA TYR A 30 9.93 2.39 -0.19
C TYR A 30 10.96 1.38 -0.71
N SER A 31 11.30 0.40 0.13
CA SER A 31 12.30 -0.61 -0.19
C SER A 31 11.71 -1.68 -1.11
N LEU A 32 12.36 -1.94 -2.25
CA LEU A 32 11.99 -3.06 -3.12
C LEU A 32 12.20 -4.42 -2.43
N TYR A 33 13.19 -4.52 -1.53
CA TYR A 33 13.39 -5.72 -0.73
C TYR A 33 12.17 -6.00 0.15
N ASP A 34 11.67 -4.99 0.85
CA ASP A 34 10.49 -5.11 1.73
C ASP A 34 9.24 -5.46 0.90
N CYS A 35 9.08 -4.82 -0.26
CA CYS A 35 8.00 -5.09 -1.19
C CYS A 35 8.04 -6.53 -1.72
N GLY A 36 9.22 -7.06 -2.06
CA GLY A 36 9.41 -8.42 -2.53
C GLY A 36 9.03 -9.50 -1.51
N GLN A 37 9.00 -9.16 -0.22
CA GLN A 37 8.55 -10.06 0.84
C GLN A 37 7.02 -10.14 0.94
N LEU A 38 6.29 -9.21 0.32
CA LEU A 38 4.83 -9.15 0.34
C LEU A 38 4.24 -9.87 -0.89
N ASN A 39 3.45 -10.91 -0.65
CA ASN A 39 2.97 -11.78 -1.74
C ASN A 39 1.60 -11.33 -2.32
N SER A 40 1.05 -10.20 -1.89
CA SER A 40 -0.29 -9.76 -2.31
C SER A 40 -0.25 -8.33 -2.81
N VAL A 41 -0.74 -8.13 -4.03
CA VAL A 41 -0.79 -6.81 -4.69
C VAL A 41 -1.52 -5.77 -3.84
N ARG A 42 -2.62 -6.15 -3.17
CA ARG A 42 -3.37 -5.23 -2.30
C ARG A 42 -2.59 -4.87 -1.04
N VAL A 43 -1.83 -5.82 -0.48
CA VAL A 43 -0.96 -5.57 0.69
C VAL A 43 0.22 -4.69 0.30
N ILE A 44 0.81 -4.91 -0.87
CA ILE A 44 1.85 -4.03 -1.43
C ILE A 44 1.32 -2.60 -1.56
N ARG A 45 0.14 -2.42 -2.18
CA ARG A 45 -0.47 -1.08 -2.31
C ARG A 45 -0.77 -0.41 -0.98
N LEU A 46 -1.20 -1.19 0.03
CA LEU A 46 -1.38 -0.67 1.38
C LEU A 46 -0.05 -0.22 1.98
N TYR A 47 1.00 -1.02 1.84
CA TYR A 47 2.35 -0.67 2.30
C TYR A 47 2.89 0.58 1.60
N GLU A 48 2.70 0.71 0.29
CA GLU A 48 3.06 1.92 -0.47
C GLU A 48 2.31 3.15 0.06
N SER A 49 1.00 3.03 0.30
CA SER A 49 0.18 4.12 0.86
C SER A 49 0.66 4.49 2.26
N LEU A 50 1.00 3.51 3.08
CA LEU A 50 1.56 3.72 4.42
C LEU A 50 2.91 4.45 4.36
N CYS A 51 3.81 4.07 3.44
CA CYS A 51 5.09 4.74 3.26
C CYS A 51 4.96 6.20 2.84
N GLN A 52 3.89 6.58 2.13
CA GLN A 52 3.63 7.97 1.73
C GLN A 52 3.48 8.89 2.94
N PHE A 53 2.89 8.40 4.03
CA PHE A 53 2.64 9.17 5.26
C PHE A 53 3.68 8.91 6.36
N ARG A 54 4.78 8.23 6.03
CA ARG A 54 5.83 7.89 6.99
C ARG A 54 6.45 9.13 7.65
N SER A 55 6.58 10.24 6.92
CA SER A 55 7.11 11.50 7.45
C SER A 55 6.17 12.16 8.46
N THR A 56 4.87 12.10 8.22
CA THR A 56 3.84 12.66 9.11
C THR A 56 3.58 11.76 10.32
N GLY A 57 3.78 10.45 10.17
CA GLY A 57 3.57 9.47 11.24
C GLY A 57 2.10 9.17 11.54
N VAL A 58 1.18 9.74 10.76
CA VAL A 58 -0.27 9.51 10.84
C VAL A 58 -0.87 9.53 9.43
N TRP A 59 -1.80 8.62 9.18
CA TRP A 59 -2.60 8.58 7.96
C TRP A 59 -4.06 8.35 8.31
N ILE A 60 -4.92 9.27 7.87
CA ILE A 60 -6.36 9.22 8.11
C ILE A 60 -7.04 8.96 6.76
N THR A 61 -7.90 7.94 6.72
CA THR A 61 -8.65 7.57 5.52
C THR A 61 -10.04 7.05 5.89
N THR A 62 -10.93 7.00 4.90
CA THR A 62 -12.25 6.39 5.06
C THR A 62 -12.26 4.97 4.50
N HIS A 63 -13.26 4.20 4.92
CA HIS A 63 -13.51 2.86 4.39
C HIS A 63 -13.80 2.90 2.88
N ASP A 64 -14.67 3.80 2.43
CA ASP A 64 -14.98 3.96 1.00
C ASP A 64 -13.74 4.25 0.15
N TRP A 65 -12.88 5.16 0.62
CA TRP A 65 -11.65 5.51 -0.09
C TRP A 65 -10.74 4.29 -0.23
N LEU A 66 -10.57 3.48 0.82
CA LEU A 66 -9.77 2.25 0.76
C LEU A 66 -10.36 1.23 -0.21
N CYS A 67 -11.68 1.04 -0.16
CA CYS A 67 -12.38 0.11 -1.05
C CYS A 67 -12.22 0.50 -2.52
N GLU A 68 -12.36 1.78 -2.84
CA GLU A 68 -12.20 2.29 -4.21
C GLU A 68 -10.73 2.24 -4.66
N ARG A 69 -9.82 2.74 -3.84
CA ARG A 69 -8.38 2.80 -4.17
C ARG A 69 -7.78 1.42 -4.41
N PHE A 70 -8.18 0.43 -3.62
CA PHE A 70 -7.65 -0.94 -3.71
C PHE A 70 -8.54 -1.90 -4.50
N MET A 71 -9.64 -1.40 -5.09
CA MET A 71 -10.61 -2.17 -5.86
C MET A 71 -11.05 -3.42 -5.08
N LEU A 72 -11.52 -3.20 -3.85
CA LEU A 72 -12.01 -4.26 -2.98
C LEU A 72 -13.37 -4.78 -3.47
N PRO A 73 -13.68 -6.08 -3.26
CA PRO A 73 -14.94 -6.67 -3.70
C PRO A 73 -16.15 -6.03 -3.00
N ALA A 74 -17.32 -6.11 -3.64
CA ALA A 74 -18.55 -5.52 -3.14
C ALA A 74 -18.94 -5.99 -1.72
N SER A 75 -18.62 -7.24 -1.35
CA SER A 75 -18.85 -7.73 0.02
C SER A 75 -18.12 -6.89 1.07
N GLN A 76 -16.86 -6.54 0.79
CA GLN A 76 -16.03 -5.70 1.65
C GLN A 76 -16.43 -4.22 1.57
N LYS A 77 -16.97 -3.76 0.43
CA LYS A 77 -17.51 -2.40 0.29
C LYS A 77 -18.82 -2.21 1.06
N ASN A 78 -19.65 -3.24 1.18
CA ASN A 78 -20.90 -3.15 1.93
C ASN A 78 -20.72 -3.45 3.43
N ASN A 79 -19.62 -4.10 3.80
CA ASN A 79 -19.36 -4.52 5.17
C ASN A 79 -17.93 -4.17 5.63
N ILE A 80 -17.83 -3.11 6.44
CA ILE A 80 -16.57 -2.65 7.04
C ILE A 80 -15.93 -3.74 7.90
N ALA A 81 -16.72 -4.49 8.69
CA ALA A 81 -16.19 -5.53 9.55
C ALA A 81 -15.58 -6.68 8.74
N GLU A 82 -16.19 -7.03 7.61
CA GLU A 82 -15.62 -8.02 6.68
C GLU A 82 -14.32 -7.52 6.05
N MET A 83 -14.27 -6.26 5.61
CA MET A 83 -13.05 -5.64 5.09
C MET A 83 -11.92 -5.64 6.13
N LYS A 84 -12.24 -5.29 7.39
CA LYS A 84 -11.26 -5.30 8.49
C LYS A 84 -10.67 -6.69 8.70
N ARG A 85 -11.53 -7.70 8.87
CA ARG A 85 -11.13 -9.09 9.14
C ARG A 85 -10.37 -9.75 7.99
N THR A 86 -10.81 -9.52 6.75
CA THR A 86 -10.31 -10.27 5.59
C THR A 86 -9.18 -9.57 4.84
N PHE A 87 -9.11 -8.24 4.93
CA PHE A 87 -8.10 -7.45 4.24
C PHE A 87 -7.21 -6.70 5.22
N LEU A 88 -7.76 -5.84 6.08
CA LEU A 88 -6.95 -4.88 6.83
C LEU A 88 -6.06 -5.53 7.89
N GLU A 89 -6.64 -6.34 8.77
CA GLU A 89 -5.92 -7.06 9.83
C GLU A 89 -4.83 -8.00 9.28
N PRO A 90 -5.10 -8.89 8.31
CA PRO A 90 -4.06 -9.76 7.76
C PRO A 90 -3.01 -8.98 6.98
N ALA A 91 -3.36 -7.86 6.33
CA ALA A 91 -2.40 -7.01 5.64
C ALA A 91 -1.45 -6.33 6.62
N LEU A 92 -1.98 -5.69 7.66
CA LEU A 92 -1.19 -5.02 8.70
C LEU A 92 -0.30 -6.00 9.45
N LYS A 93 -0.81 -7.20 9.77
CA LYS A 93 0.00 -8.26 10.39
C LYS A 93 1.21 -8.61 9.52
N LYS A 94 1.01 -8.86 8.22
CA LYS A 94 2.10 -9.15 7.28
C LYS A 94 3.10 -8.01 7.15
N ILE A 95 2.61 -6.77 7.06
CA ILE A 95 3.48 -5.58 6.97
C ILE A 95 4.34 -5.46 8.23
N ASN A 96 3.73 -5.60 9.41
CA ASN A 96 4.44 -5.55 10.68
C ASN A 96 5.44 -6.71 10.83
N GLU A 97 5.18 -7.89 10.30
CA GLU A 97 6.08 -9.05 10.39
C GLU A 97 7.24 -8.97 9.39
N LYS A 98 6.97 -8.57 8.16
CA LYS A 98 7.91 -8.68 7.03
C LYS A 98 8.64 -7.39 6.67
N THR A 99 8.22 -6.27 7.23
CA THR A 99 8.82 -4.96 6.95
C THR A 99 9.25 -4.29 8.27
N PRO A 100 10.21 -3.35 8.23
CA PRO A 100 10.62 -2.59 9.42
C PRO A 100 9.52 -1.63 9.91
N LEU A 101 8.49 -1.36 9.10
CA LEU A 101 7.40 -0.47 9.46
C LEU A 101 6.50 -1.12 10.51
N LYS A 102 6.23 -0.42 11.61
CA LYS A 102 5.21 -0.82 12.59
C LYS A 102 4.02 0.11 12.49
N VAL A 103 2.87 -0.46 12.17
CA VAL A 103 1.62 0.27 11.96
C VAL A 103 0.54 -0.34 12.84
N THR A 104 -0.17 0.54 13.53
CA THR A 104 -1.43 0.23 14.22
C THR A 104 -2.52 1.11 13.64
N TYR A 105 -3.77 0.71 13.81
CA TYR A 105 -4.89 1.53 13.38
C TYR A 105 -5.95 1.60 14.47
N THR A 106 -6.66 2.71 14.51
CA THR A 106 -7.81 2.97 15.37
C THR A 106 -8.97 3.44 14.49
N THR A 107 -10.19 3.26 14.99
CA THR A 107 -11.39 3.78 14.31
C THR A 107 -11.92 4.92 15.17
N GLU A 108 -12.05 6.09 14.56
CA GLU A 108 -12.66 7.28 15.18
C GLU A 108 -14.18 7.11 15.25
N GLU A 109 -14.84 7.90 16.10
CA GLU A 109 -16.32 7.89 16.24
C GLU A 109 -17.02 8.21 14.92
N ASP A 110 -16.40 9.04 14.07
CA ASP A 110 -16.87 9.39 12.73
C ASP A 110 -16.71 8.25 11.69
N GLY A 111 -16.23 7.07 12.10
CA GLY A 111 -16.00 5.92 11.21
C GLY A 111 -14.72 6.03 10.36
N ARG A 112 -13.89 7.05 10.60
CA ARG A 112 -12.58 7.21 9.95
C ARG A 112 -11.57 6.21 10.52
N LEU A 113 -10.67 5.75 9.66
CA LEU A 113 -9.58 4.87 10.02
C LEU A 113 -8.32 5.70 10.16
N LEU A 114 -7.78 5.74 11.39
CA LEU A 114 -6.57 6.45 11.73
C LEU A 114 -5.44 5.44 11.91
N PHE A 115 -4.46 5.50 11.01
CA PHE A 115 -3.26 4.68 11.04
C PHE A 115 -2.14 5.45 11.72
N ASN A 116 -1.59 4.86 12.78
CA ASN A 116 -0.44 5.36 13.52
C ASN A 116 0.79 4.55 13.18
N PHE A 117 1.92 5.25 13.11
CA PHE A 117 3.19 4.67 12.68
C PHE A 117 4.18 4.76 13.84
N LEU A 118 4.80 3.64 14.15
CA LEU A 118 5.93 3.55 15.05
C LEU A 118 7.14 3.19 14.19
N ASP A 119 7.83 4.21 13.69
CA ASP A 119 9.04 3.97 12.93
C ASP A 119 10.17 3.61 13.90
N LYS A 120 10.69 2.39 13.82
CA LYS A 120 11.82 1.93 14.64
C LYS A 120 13.18 2.46 14.14
N LYS A 121 13.21 3.50 13.31
CA LYS A 121 14.46 4.15 12.92
C LYS A 121 14.94 5.12 14.00
N GLN A 122 15.76 4.58 14.91
CA GLN A 122 17.05 5.18 15.23
C GLN A 122 18.08 4.63 14.23
#